data_AF-T0F381-F1
#
_entry.id   AF-T0F381-F1
#
_cell.length_a   1.000
_cell.length_b   1.000
_cell.length_c   1.000
_cell.angle_alpha   90.00
_cell.angle_beta   90.00
_cell.angle_gamma   90.00
#
_symmetry.space_group_name_H-M   'P 1'
#
loop_
_entity.id
_entity.type
_entity.pdbx_description
1 polymer ?
#
loop_
_entity_poly.entity_id
_entity_poly.type
_entity_poly.pdbx_seq_one_letter_code
_entity_poly.pdbx_strand_id
1 'polypeptide(L)'
;MFGYILYESLLQYPKVVTATELSKKLRIGYNAASLLKRRFQLFCSDQLPKYKKLTYEALNDQFKDFLLPPNENRDITKIMAKRPYVCVDTAVLYSAGERASQGRKRYSHRGQTSSIYLSEKLGGKQIGTLVQTIAIKQGPVFFSSVPNQKAETLGPLIKEYLPITTPLFTDQGYPWLWGIYRNHRSVNHSARSKDNRFRFARNRWSKNGVHNQVAEGNHRVLKTAFASYGYITPKYSQLYLNEFSFIKNANVFGLDVLVESVSGDDSCLSRDAFLSGTRATEQGAVRKERKGFVRKIQSKRTENWLQISLSENSYKVQPLESVPKILSHTGYGILNPLDIIEKETKRNKKELLSYNRFWQENNIKRFQRNRELEYQKISQKIWHFVQHEKTKGNQCSVNQICEELSLHKHTATTILNRWLKLKLIVRRRVGYNYYDRRINFYIKILKKDLPLILYTKFRKYKKPSSRVSNNEI
;
A
#
# COMPACT_ATOMS: atom_id res chain seq x y z
N MET A 1 5.29 -7.33 36.82
CA MET A 1 4.82 -6.07 36.20
C MET A 1 4.74 -6.12 34.68
N PHE A 2 5.82 -6.44 33.95
CA PHE A 2 5.76 -6.48 32.47
C PHE A 2 4.73 -7.50 31.92
N GLY A 3 4.77 -8.75 32.42
CA GLY A 3 3.81 -9.79 32.01
C GLY A 3 2.35 -9.42 32.29
N TYR A 4 2.10 -8.66 33.36
CA TYR A 4 0.76 -8.15 33.67
C TYR A 4 0.24 -7.22 32.58
N ILE A 5 1.06 -6.27 32.09
CA ILE A 5 0.66 -5.38 30.99
C ILE A 5 0.37 -6.16 29.73
N LEU A 6 1.25 -7.11 29.38
CA LEU A 6 1.08 -7.92 28.19
C LEU A 6 -0.24 -8.70 28.24
N TYR A 7 -0.50 -9.37 29.36
CA TYR A 7 -1.73 -10.14 29.59
C TYR A 7 -2.98 -9.26 29.55
N GLU A 8 -2.99 -8.15 30.29
CA GLU A 8 -4.12 -7.20 30.29
C GLU A 8 -4.36 -6.58 28.92
N SER A 9 -3.30 -6.27 28.17
CA SER A 9 -3.43 -5.69 26.83
C SER A 9 -4.06 -6.67 25.84
N LEU A 10 -3.77 -7.97 25.96
CA LEU A 10 -4.39 -9.01 25.15
C LEU A 10 -5.88 -9.19 25.48
N LEU A 11 -6.23 -9.23 26.77
CA LEU A 11 -7.61 -9.38 27.23
C LEU A 11 -8.50 -8.19 26.87
N GLN A 12 -7.98 -6.97 27.01
CA GLN A 12 -8.77 -5.76 26.80
C GLN A 12 -8.90 -5.37 25.32
N TYR A 13 -8.15 -6.00 24.40
CA TYR A 13 -8.21 -5.68 22.98
C TYR A 13 -9.66 -5.74 22.46
N PRO A 14 -10.17 -4.70 21.77
CA PRO A 14 -9.44 -3.61 21.12
C PRO A 14 -9.20 -2.35 21.97
N LYS A 15 -9.57 -2.32 23.26
CA LYS A 15 -9.23 -1.20 24.14
C LYS A 15 -7.73 -1.24 24.46
N VAL A 16 -7.12 -0.07 24.52
CA VAL A 16 -5.71 0.11 24.87
C VAL A 16 -5.53 0.40 26.36
N VAL A 17 -4.50 -0.20 26.96
CA VAL A 17 -4.18 -0.02 28.39
C VAL A 17 -3.31 1.23 28.56
N THR A 18 -3.80 2.25 29.27
CA THR A 18 -3.10 3.54 29.44
C THR A 18 -2.16 3.54 30.65
N ALA A 19 -1.21 4.47 30.68
CA ALA A 19 -0.30 4.62 31.84
C ALA A 19 -1.05 4.98 33.14
N THR A 20 -2.16 5.71 33.04
CA THR A 20 -3.01 6.05 34.18
C THR A 20 -3.74 4.82 34.72
N GLU A 21 -4.25 3.96 33.84
CA GLU A 21 -4.86 2.68 34.23
C GLU A 21 -3.83 1.75 34.90
N LEU A 22 -2.63 1.66 34.32
CA LEU A 22 -1.51 0.88 34.90
C LEU A 22 -1.12 1.36 36.28
N SER A 23 -1.01 2.68 36.48
CA SER A 23 -0.68 3.27 37.78
C SER A 23 -1.71 2.88 38.85
N LYS A 24 -3.01 2.93 38.50
CA LYS A 24 -4.09 2.55 39.41
C LYS A 24 -4.11 1.05 39.70
N LYS A 25 -4.04 0.20 38.66
CA LYS A 25 -4.13 -1.26 38.82
C LYS A 25 -2.93 -1.86 39.55
N LEU A 26 -1.71 -1.39 39.24
CA LEU A 26 -0.47 -1.87 39.86
C LEU A 26 -0.12 -1.15 41.16
N ARG A 27 -0.86 -0.09 41.54
CA ARG A 27 -0.57 0.78 42.70
C ARG A 27 0.86 1.33 42.68
N ILE A 28 1.33 1.71 41.49
CA ILE A 28 2.66 2.33 41.29
C ILE A 28 2.52 3.79 40.90
N GLY A 29 3.53 4.60 41.19
CA GLY A 29 3.58 6.00 40.75
C GLY A 29 3.46 6.14 39.22
N TYR A 30 2.84 7.24 38.77
CA TYR A 30 2.58 7.47 37.34
C TYR A 30 3.85 7.43 36.48
N ASN A 31 4.97 7.95 36.97
CA ASN A 31 6.25 7.93 36.26
C ASN A 31 6.74 6.49 36.02
N ALA A 32 6.59 5.62 37.01
CA ALA A 32 6.93 4.20 36.88
C ALA A 32 6.01 3.50 35.87
N ALA A 33 4.70 3.77 35.93
CA ALA A 33 3.72 3.23 34.98
C ALA A 33 3.97 3.69 33.54
N SER A 34 4.29 4.98 33.35
CA SER A 34 4.63 5.57 32.06
C SER A 34 5.90 4.96 31.47
N LEU A 35 6.94 4.78 32.29
CA LEU A 35 8.19 4.15 31.88
C LEU A 35 7.96 2.68 31.49
N LEU A 36 7.17 1.96 32.29
CA LEU A 36 6.78 0.58 32.00
C LEU A 36 5.97 0.48 30.69
N LYS A 37 5.07 1.43 30.42
CA LYS A 37 4.33 1.52 29.16
C LYS A 37 5.24 1.77 27.96
N ARG A 38 6.21 2.68 28.07
CA ARG A 38 7.19 2.94 27.00
C ARG A 38 8.04 1.71 26.69
N ARG A 39 8.48 0.98 27.71
CA ARG A 39 9.20 -0.30 27.54
C ARG A 39 8.35 -1.35 26.84
N PHE A 40 7.05 -1.41 27.17
CA PHE A 40 6.11 -2.29 26.49
C PHE A 40 5.94 -1.94 25.01
N GLN A 41 5.85 -0.66 24.67
CA GLN A 41 5.76 -0.19 23.28
C GLN A 41 7.02 -0.51 22.47
N LEU A 42 8.20 -0.37 23.08
CA LEU A 42 9.46 -0.80 22.47
C LEU A 42 9.47 -2.30 22.21
N PHE A 43 9.13 -3.11 23.22
CA PHE A 43 9.02 -4.56 23.04
C PHE A 43 8.07 -4.94 21.89
N CYS A 44 6.90 -4.31 21.81
CA CYS A 44 5.96 -4.55 20.72
C CYS A 44 6.58 -4.21 19.35
N SER A 45 7.32 -3.10 19.28
CA SER A 45 7.99 -2.65 18.05
C SER A 45 9.08 -3.63 17.61
N ASP A 46 9.86 -4.15 18.57
CA ASP A 46 10.95 -5.09 18.29
C ASP A 46 10.44 -6.47 17.86
N GLN A 47 9.28 -6.90 18.36
CA GLN A 47 8.70 -8.21 18.03
C GLN A 47 7.80 -8.18 16.78
N LEU A 48 7.24 -7.03 16.39
CA LEU A 48 6.34 -6.91 15.24
C LEU A 48 6.93 -7.43 13.90
N PRO A 49 8.23 -7.28 13.60
CA PRO A 49 8.86 -7.85 12.40
C PRO A 49 8.70 -9.37 12.27
N LYS A 50 8.59 -10.11 13.39
CA LYS A 50 8.34 -11.56 13.35
C LYS A 50 6.98 -11.88 12.72
N TYR A 51 5.91 -11.23 13.18
CA TYR A 51 4.57 -11.40 12.60
C TYR A 51 4.50 -10.93 11.14
N LYS A 52 5.24 -9.87 10.81
CA LYS A 52 5.36 -9.41 9.43
C LYS A 52 5.95 -10.49 8.52
N LYS A 53 7.07 -11.10 8.93
CA LYS A 53 7.73 -12.17 8.17
C LYS A 53 6.79 -13.35 7.94
N LEU A 54 6.12 -13.83 8.99
CA LEU A 54 5.14 -14.91 8.89
C LEU A 54 4.00 -14.57 7.92
N THR A 55 3.48 -13.34 8.02
CA THR A 55 2.39 -12.90 7.14
C THR A 55 2.85 -12.87 5.68
N TYR A 56 4.07 -12.37 5.44
CA TYR A 56 4.65 -12.33 4.10
C TYR A 56 4.82 -13.73 3.52
N GLU A 57 5.40 -14.66 4.28
CA GLU A 57 5.62 -16.05 3.88
C GLU A 57 4.29 -16.75 3.57
N ALA A 58 3.31 -16.63 4.47
CA ALA A 58 2.00 -17.24 4.27
C ALA A 58 1.26 -16.70 3.04
N LEU A 59 1.33 -15.40 2.77
CA LEU A 59 0.75 -14.82 1.55
C LEU A 59 1.51 -15.23 0.30
N ASN A 60 2.83 -15.32 0.37
CA ASN A 60 3.66 -15.70 -0.77
C ASN A 60 3.36 -17.13 -1.20
N ASP A 61 3.24 -18.05 -0.24
CA ASP A 61 2.92 -19.45 -0.50
C ASP A 61 1.52 -19.60 -1.11
N GLN A 62 0.52 -18.87 -0.59
CA GLN A 62 -0.84 -18.97 -1.09
C GLN A 62 -1.05 -18.32 -2.48
N PHE A 63 -0.23 -17.32 -2.84
CA PHE A 63 -0.44 -16.51 -4.04
C PHE A 63 0.68 -16.60 -5.09
N LYS A 64 1.71 -17.43 -4.92
CA LYS A 64 2.86 -17.59 -5.84
C LYS A 64 2.46 -17.59 -7.33
N ASP A 65 1.57 -18.49 -7.72
CA ASP A 65 1.09 -18.63 -9.11
C ASP A 65 -0.34 -18.13 -9.33
N PHE A 66 -0.85 -17.33 -8.38
CA PHE A 66 -2.21 -16.84 -8.44
C PHE A 66 -2.34 -15.59 -9.32
N LEU A 67 -3.27 -15.62 -10.26
CA LEU A 67 -3.62 -14.48 -11.11
C LEU A 67 -5.14 -14.26 -11.09
N LEU A 68 -5.55 -13.03 -10.79
CA LEU A 68 -6.94 -12.64 -10.95
C LEU A 68 -7.29 -12.53 -12.44
N PRO A 69 -8.54 -12.81 -12.82
CA PRO A 69 -9.00 -12.58 -14.19
C PRO A 69 -8.69 -11.15 -14.58
N PRO A 70 -8.04 -10.91 -15.72
CA PRO A 70 -7.41 -9.61 -15.96
C PRO A 70 -8.44 -8.51 -16.27
N ASN A 71 -9.66 -8.90 -16.68
CA ASN A 71 -10.85 -8.06 -16.73
C ASN A 71 -11.34 -7.66 -15.32
N GLU A 72 -11.42 -6.35 -15.04
CA GLU A 72 -11.91 -5.81 -13.77
C GLU A 72 -13.43 -5.89 -13.60
N ASN A 73 -14.17 -6.06 -14.69
CA ASN A 73 -15.62 -6.17 -14.63
C ASN A 73 -16.09 -7.59 -14.31
N ARG A 74 -15.18 -8.59 -14.31
CA ARG A 74 -15.49 -9.95 -13.91
C ARG A 74 -15.61 -10.03 -12.38
N ASP A 75 -16.64 -10.72 -11.92
CA ASP A 75 -16.83 -10.97 -10.49
C ASP A 75 -15.79 -11.96 -9.98
N ILE A 76 -15.06 -11.55 -8.93
CA ILE A 76 -14.02 -12.36 -8.29
C ILE A 76 -14.48 -12.98 -6.97
N THR A 77 -15.75 -12.76 -6.56
CA THR A 77 -16.28 -13.21 -5.27
C THR A 77 -16.06 -14.71 -5.04
N LYS A 78 -16.38 -15.55 -6.04
CA LYS A 78 -16.17 -17.01 -5.96
C LYS A 78 -14.69 -17.40 -5.90
N ILE A 79 -13.83 -16.68 -6.61
CA ILE A 79 -12.39 -16.96 -6.69
C ILE A 79 -11.70 -16.62 -5.35
N MET A 80 -12.14 -15.54 -4.71
CA MET A 80 -11.57 -15.03 -3.46
C MET A 80 -12.25 -15.58 -2.20
N ALA A 81 -13.34 -16.36 -2.31
CA ALA A 81 -14.15 -16.78 -1.16
C ALA A 81 -13.37 -17.53 -0.07
N LYS A 82 -12.41 -18.38 -0.46
CA LYS A 82 -11.58 -19.19 0.46
C LYS A 82 -10.13 -18.68 0.56
N ARG A 83 -9.88 -17.43 0.17
CA ARG A 83 -8.52 -16.86 0.13
C ARG A 83 -8.43 -15.63 1.03
N PRO A 84 -7.24 -15.30 1.58
CA PRO A 84 -7.03 -14.09 2.33
C PRO A 84 -7.38 -12.87 1.48
N TYR A 85 -8.22 -12.02 2.06
CA TYR A 85 -8.67 -10.81 1.40
C TYR A 85 -7.90 -9.62 2.00
N VAL A 86 -6.97 -9.05 1.23
CA VAL A 86 -6.02 -8.03 1.69
C VAL A 86 -6.46 -6.64 1.25
N CYS A 87 -6.71 -5.76 2.21
CA CYS A 87 -7.05 -4.37 1.99
C CYS A 87 -5.90 -3.44 2.41
N VAL A 88 -5.68 -2.39 1.62
CA VAL A 88 -4.77 -1.31 1.99
C VAL A 88 -5.45 0.03 1.83
N ASP A 89 -5.33 0.84 2.89
CA ASP A 89 -5.85 2.19 2.89
C ASP A 89 -5.10 3.10 3.86
N THR A 90 -5.42 4.40 3.84
CA THR A 90 -4.88 5.40 4.74
C THR A 90 -6.01 6.18 5.39
N ALA A 91 -5.83 6.52 6.65
CA ALA A 91 -6.77 7.32 7.41
C ALA A 91 -6.05 8.33 8.30
N VAL A 92 -6.68 9.49 8.45
CA VAL A 92 -6.25 10.51 9.40
C VAL A 92 -6.72 10.10 10.79
N LEU A 93 -5.77 9.90 11.70
CA LEU A 93 -6.01 9.56 13.10
C LEU A 93 -6.20 10.82 13.94
N TYR A 94 -5.26 11.76 13.84
CA TYR A 94 -5.36 13.10 14.42
C TYR A 94 -5.23 14.13 13.31
N SER A 95 -6.13 15.11 13.27
CA SER A 95 -6.10 16.20 12.28
C SER A 95 -5.70 17.53 12.91
N ALA A 96 -4.93 18.34 12.18
CA ALA A 96 -4.75 19.76 12.43
C ALA A 96 -6.07 20.50 12.13
N GLY A 97 -6.90 20.65 13.16
CA GLY A 97 -8.15 21.41 13.08
C GLY A 97 -7.92 22.90 12.83
N GLU A 98 -9.01 23.63 12.60
CA GLU A 98 -8.98 25.08 12.41
C GLU A 98 -8.52 25.82 13.66
N ARG A 99 -8.92 25.34 14.85
CA ARG A 99 -8.41 25.82 16.14
C ARG A 99 -6.89 25.63 16.27
N ALA A 100 -6.38 24.46 15.88
CA ALA A 100 -4.94 24.21 15.86
C ALA A 100 -4.21 25.14 14.88
N SER A 101 -4.90 25.58 13.83
CA SER A 101 -4.39 26.54 12.83
C SER A 101 -4.71 28.01 13.18
N GLN A 102 -5.18 28.32 14.40
CA GLN A 102 -5.56 29.67 14.85
C GLN A 102 -6.57 30.36 13.89
N GLY A 103 -7.59 29.63 13.43
CA GLY A 103 -8.59 30.17 12.50
C GLY A 103 -8.08 30.34 11.06
N ARG A 104 -6.81 30.01 10.78
CA ARG A 104 -6.26 30.10 9.43
C ARG A 104 -6.68 28.87 8.62
N LYS A 105 -6.90 29.11 7.32
CA LYS A 105 -7.18 28.05 6.36
C LYS A 105 -6.02 27.05 6.36
N ARG A 106 -6.38 25.76 6.32
CA ARG A 106 -5.41 24.67 6.28
C ARG A 106 -4.52 24.79 5.06
N TYR A 107 -3.33 24.21 5.19
CA TYR A 107 -2.41 24.07 4.09
C TYR A 107 -3.01 23.18 3.00
N SER A 108 -3.48 23.78 1.89
CA SER A 108 -4.24 23.12 0.83
C SER A 108 -5.64 22.64 1.22
N HIS A 109 -6.63 23.02 0.41
CA HIS A 109 -8.06 22.77 0.66
C HIS A 109 -8.50 21.33 0.33
N ARG A 110 -7.58 20.42 -0.04
CA ARG A 110 -7.94 19.11 -0.60
C ARG A 110 -6.99 17.99 -0.15
N GLY A 111 -7.56 16.98 0.53
CA GLY A 111 -6.91 15.70 0.78
C GLY A 111 -6.70 15.38 2.27
N GLN A 112 -6.32 14.13 2.55
CA GLN A 112 -6.00 13.70 3.91
C GLN A 112 -4.63 14.23 4.36
N THR A 113 -3.63 14.27 3.46
CA THR A 113 -2.29 14.79 3.76
C THR A 113 -2.33 16.23 4.29
N SER A 114 -3.10 17.13 3.68
CA SER A 114 -3.20 18.51 4.16
C SER A 114 -3.76 18.62 5.57
N SER A 115 -4.63 17.68 5.96
CA SER A 115 -5.29 17.71 7.26
C SER A 115 -4.38 17.38 8.44
N ILE A 116 -3.15 16.89 8.20
CA ILE A 116 -2.19 16.59 9.27
C ILE A 116 -1.11 17.67 9.46
N TYR A 117 -1.07 18.68 8.60
CA TYR A 117 -0.13 19.79 8.68
C TYR A 117 -0.84 21.09 9.09
N LEU A 118 -0.14 21.93 9.84
CA LEU A 118 -0.56 23.31 10.06
C LEU A 118 -0.52 24.12 8.76
N SER A 119 -1.18 25.28 8.77
CA SER A 119 -1.07 26.24 7.68
C SER A 119 0.39 26.64 7.39
N GLU A 120 0.72 26.92 6.13
CA GLU A 120 2.01 27.47 5.69
C GLU A 120 2.48 28.64 6.55
N LYS A 121 1.57 29.57 6.86
CA LYS A 121 1.84 30.76 7.68
C LYS A 121 2.23 30.45 9.13
N LEU A 122 1.97 29.23 9.60
CA LEU A 122 2.34 28.72 10.92
C LEU A 122 3.53 27.75 10.84
N GLY A 123 4.32 27.83 9.76
CA GLY A 123 5.51 27.01 9.54
C GLY A 123 5.23 25.60 9.03
N GLY A 124 3.97 25.25 8.69
CA GLY A 124 3.66 23.99 8.03
C GLY A 124 4.03 22.73 8.83
N LYS A 125 4.09 22.80 10.16
CA LYS A 125 4.50 21.67 11.00
C LYS A 125 3.47 20.54 10.97
N GLN A 126 3.94 19.30 10.90
CA GLN A 126 3.07 18.13 11.08
C GLN A 126 2.64 18.05 12.55
N ILE A 127 1.34 18.17 12.79
CA ILE A 127 0.72 18.03 14.12
C ILE A 127 -0.25 16.85 14.13
N GLY A 128 -0.86 16.54 12.99
CA GLY A 128 -1.68 15.36 12.83
C GLY A 128 -0.89 14.09 12.52
N THR A 129 -1.56 12.96 12.66
CA THR A 129 -1.02 11.64 12.33
C THR A 129 -1.86 11.04 11.21
N LEU A 130 -1.21 10.68 10.10
CA LEU A 130 -1.77 9.91 9.01
C LEU A 130 -1.27 8.47 9.16
N VAL A 131 -2.19 7.51 9.11
CA VAL A 131 -1.92 6.09 9.32
C VAL A 131 -2.19 5.35 8.03
N GLN A 132 -1.21 4.57 7.57
CA GLN A 132 -1.37 3.55 6.55
C GLN A 132 -1.69 2.21 7.22
N THR A 133 -2.69 1.53 6.68
CA THR A 133 -3.20 0.27 7.21
C THR A 133 -3.06 -0.80 6.14
N ILE A 134 -2.45 -1.92 6.51
CA ILE A 134 -2.49 -3.16 5.76
C ILE A 134 -3.29 -4.14 6.60
N ALA A 135 -4.45 -4.55 6.10
CA ALA A 135 -5.36 -5.41 6.85
C ALA A 135 -5.77 -6.63 6.04
N ILE A 136 -5.67 -7.80 6.67
CA ILE A 136 -6.13 -9.07 6.11
C ILE A 136 -7.46 -9.42 6.78
N LYS A 137 -8.48 -9.80 5.99
CA LYS A 137 -9.80 -10.17 6.52
C LYS A 137 -9.65 -11.32 7.53
N GLN A 138 -10.17 -11.11 8.75
CA GLN A 138 -10.06 -12.05 9.88
C GLN A 138 -8.61 -12.40 10.28
N GLY A 139 -7.61 -11.70 9.76
CA GLY A 139 -6.21 -11.99 9.96
C GLY A 139 -5.45 -10.83 10.60
N PRO A 140 -4.12 -10.75 10.36
CA PRO A 140 -3.27 -9.73 10.95
C PRO A 140 -3.53 -8.35 10.34
N VAL A 141 -3.14 -7.32 11.10
CA VAL A 141 -3.24 -5.92 10.73
C VAL A 141 -1.95 -5.21 11.10
N PHE A 142 -1.46 -4.37 10.19
CA PHE A 142 -0.27 -3.56 10.40
C PHE A 142 -0.60 -2.10 10.16
N PHE A 143 -0.22 -1.25 11.11
CA PHE A 143 -0.39 0.19 11.05
C PHE A 143 0.97 0.89 10.99
N SER A 144 1.11 1.83 10.07
CA SER A 144 2.33 2.64 9.92
C SER A 144 2.00 4.13 9.85
N SER A 145 2.73 4.95 10.60
CA SER A 145 2.66 6.39 10.53
C SER A 145 3.38 6.88 9.28
N VAL A 146 2.71 7.71 8.49
CA VAL A 146 3.22 8.17 7.19
C VAL A 146 3.06 9.69 7.04
N PRO A 147 3.97 10.38 6.35
CA PRO A 147 3.87 11.83 6.13
C PRO A 147 2.85 12.20 5.06
N ASN A 148 2.56 11.31 4.11
CA ASN A 148 1.68 11.60 2.97
C ASN A 148 1.20 10.30 2.29
N GLN A 149 0.28 10.46 1.33
CA GLN A 149 -0.29 9.37 0.51
C GLN A 149 0.43 9.13 -0.84
N LYS A 150 1.66 9.63 -1.02
CA LYS A 150 2.37 9.53 -2.31
C LYS A 150 2.94 8.12 -2.53
N ALA A 151 3.14 7.77 -3.81
CA ALA A 151 3.71 6.48 -4.23
C ALA A 151 5.11 6.22 -3.64
N GLU A 152 5.94 7.25 -3.57
CA GLU A 152 7.31 7.16 -3.04
C GLU A 152 7.34 6.80 -1.55
N THR A 153 6.32 7.23 -0.79
CA THR A 153 6.21 6.97 0.64
C THR A 153 5.54 5.62 0.89
N LEU A 154 4.39 5.36 0.24
CA LEU A 154 3.59 4.17 0.54
C LEU A 154 4.05 2.92 -0.22
N GLY A 155 4.65 3.06 -1.40
CA GLY A 155 5.05 1.94 -2.25
C GLY A 155 6.10 1.04 -1.61
N PRO A 156 7.23 1.59 -1.12
CA PRO A 156 8.23 0.80 -0.40
C PRO A 156 7.63 0.12 0.83
N LEU A 157 6.80 0.85 1.58
CA LEU A 157 6.14 0.35 2.79
C LEU A 157 5.26 -0.86 2.46
N ILE A 158 4.35 -0.75 1.49
CA ILE A 158 3.46 -1.86 1.12
C ILE A 158 4.26 -3.06 0.59
N LYS A 159 5.29 -2.84 -0.22
CA LYS A 159 6.17 -3.89 -0.76
C LYS A 159 6.94 -4.65 0.33
N GLU A 160 7.28 -3.97 1.42
CA GLU A 160 7.99 -4.60 2.54
C GLU A 160 7.09 -5.58 3.30
N TYR A 161 5.78 -5.35 3.34
CA TYR A 161 4.82 -6.17 4.08
C TYR A 161 4.12 -7.23 3.21
N LEU A 162 3.96 -6.99 1.91
CA LEU A 162 3.18 -7.85 1.04
C LEU A 162 3.99 -8.36 -0.18
N PRO A 163 3.88 -9.65 -0.51
CA PRO A 163 4.39 -10.18 -1.77
C PRO A 163 3.67 -9.58 -2.99
N ILE A 164 4.40 -9.31 -4.07
CA ILE A 164 3.90 -8.68 -5.31
C ILE A 164 2.74 -9.46 -5.97
N THR A 165 2.66 -10.77 -5.72
CA THR A 165 1.63 -11.65 -6.26
C THR A 165 0.29 -11.55 -5.51
N THR A 166 0.29 -10.96 -4.32
CA THR A 166 -0.89 -10.86 -3.44
C THR A 166 -2.00 -10.03 -4.10
N PRO A 167 -3.26 -10.52 -4.09
CA PRO A 167 -4.43 -9.73 -4.45
C PRO A 167 -4.62 -8.57 -3.48
N LEU A 168 -4.42 -7.35 -4.00
CA LEU A 168 -4.43 -6.13 -3.21
C LEU A 168 -5.65 -5.29 -3.54
N PHE A 169 -6.47 -5.00 -2.54
CA PHE A 169 -7.72 -4.24 -2.70
C PHE A 169 -7.62 -2.87 -2.02
N THR A 170 -7.90 -1.81 -2.76
CA THR A 170 -7.81 -0.43 -2.23
C THR A 170 -8.99 0.43 -2.68
N ASP A 171 -9.11 1.63 -2.10
CA ASP A 171 -9.87 2.71 -2.74
C ASP A 171 -9.13 3.23 -4.01
N GLN A 172 -9.77 4.09 -4.80
CA GLN A 172 -9.20 4.70 -6.00
C GLN A 172 -8.01 5.65 -5.75
N GLY A 173 -7.69 5.96 -4.49
CA GLY A 173 -6.57 6.83 -4.11
C GLY A 173 -5.17 6.30 -4.47
N TYR A 174 -5.05 5.04 -4.90
CA TYR A 174 -3.78 4.36 -5.15
C TYR A 174 -3.63 3.90 -6.60
N PRO A 175 -3.64 4.83 -7.58
CA PRO A 175 -3.51 4.44 -8.98
C PRO A 175 -2.19 3.70 -9.19
N TRP A 176 -1.05 4.22 -8.75
CA TRP A 176 0.28 3.62 -8.98
C TRP A 176 0.49 2.17 -8.50
N LEU A 177 -0.39 1.59 -7.66
CA LEU A 177 -0.27 0.20 -7.20
C LEU A 177 -0.48 -0.83 -8.31
N TRP A 178 -1.25 -0.52 -9.36
CA TRP A 178 -1.33 -1.41 -10.54
C TRP A 178 0.05 -1.64 -11.17
N GLY A 179 0.93 -0.63 -11.00
CA GLY A 179 2.35 -0.59 -11.35
C GLY A 179 3.18 -1.74 -10.81
N ILE A 180 2.82 -2.17 -9.60
CA ILE A 180 3.63 -3.01 -8.72
C ILE A 180 2.94 -4.35 -8.53
N TYR A 181 1.64 -4.36 -8.20
CA TYR A 181 0.87 -5.55 -7.88
C TYR A 181 0.01 -5.96 -9.08
N ARG A 182 0.33 -7.10 -9.69
CA ARG A 182 -0.40 -7.64 -10.86
C ARG A 182 -1.89 -7.86 -10.58
N ASN A 183 -2.22 -8.21 -9.34
CA ASN A 183 -3.57 -8.53 -8.87
C ASN A 183 -4.26 -7.34 -8.16
N HIS A 184 -3.75 -6.12 -8.31
CA HIS A 184 -4.38 -4.93 -7.72
C HIS A 184 -5.77 -4.66 -8.33
N ARG A 185 -6.71 -4.33 -7.46
CA ARG A 185 -8.07 -3.89 -7.80
C ARG A 185 -8.46 -2.72 -6.90
N SER A 186 -9.15 -1.73 -7.47
CA SER A 186 -9.65 -0.59 -6.70
C SER A 186 -11.15 -0.37 -6.86
N VAL A 187 -11.78 0.11 -5.80
CA VAL A 187 -13.19 0.53 -5.79
C VAL A 187 -13.24 2.06 -5.79
N ASN A 188 -14.22 2.63 -6.49
CA ASN A 188 -14.49 4.06 -6.46
C ASN A 188 -15.62 4.36 -5.47
N HIS A 189 -15.30 4.79 -4.25
CA HIS A 189 -16.33 5.18 -3.28
C HIS A 189 -17.06 6.49 -3.64
N SER A 190 -16.53 7.28 -4.58
CA SER A 190 -17.16 8.50 -5.09
C SER A 190 -18.05 8.27 -6.33
N ALA A 191 -18.19 7.02 -6.79
CA ALA A 191 -19.01 6.70 -7.96
C ALA A 191 -20.50 6.99 -7.67
N ARG A 192 -21.07 7.90 -8.46
CA ARG A 192 -22.50 8.23 -8.42
C ARG A 192 -23.34 7.17 -9.14
N SER A 193 -24.63 7.14 -8.83
CA SER A 193 -25.57 6.30 -9.57
C SER A 193 -25.62 6.64 -11.05
N LYS A 194 -25.81 5.59 -11.87
CA LYS A 194 -26.11 5.74 -13.30
C LYS A 194 -27.57 6.13 -13.53
N ASP A 195 -28.46 5.82 -12.58
CA ASP A 195 -29.85 6.23 -12.65
C ASP A 195 -29.95 7.72 -12.29
N ASN A 196 -30.54 8.51 -13.19
CA ASN A 196 -30.75 9.93 -13.02
C ASN A 196 -31.59 10.27 -11.79
N ARG A 197 -32.54 9.39 -11.41
CA ARG A 197 -33.39 9.57 -10.20
C ARG A 197 -32.56 9.56 -8.91
N PHE A 198 -31.48 8.78 -8.89
CA PHE A 198 -30.62 8.60 -7.73
C PHE A 198 -29.23 9.21 -7.93
N ARG A 199 -29.14 10.33 -8.66
CA ARG A 199 -27.86 10.95 -9.04
C ARG A 199 -26.94 11.31 -7.86
N PHE A 200 -27.51 11.56 -6.68
CA PHE A 200 -26.75 11.83 -5.45
C PHE A 200 -26.41 10.59 -4.63
N ALA A 201 -27.04 9.45 -4.92
CA ALA A 201 -26.72 8.18 -4.28
C ALA A 201 -25.34 7.68 -4.75
N ARG A 202 -24.56 7.16 -3.80
CA ARG A 202 -23.26 6.53 -4.07
C ARG A 202 -23.50 5.05 -4.33
N ASN A 203 -23.15 4.59 -5.53
CA ASN A 203 -23.64 3.30 -6.01
C ASN A 203 -22.79 2.09 -5.66
N ARG A 204 -21.65 2.25 -4.97
CA ARG A 204 -20.72 1.13 -4.75
C ARG A 204 -19.91 1.30 -3.45
N TRP A 205 -20.31 0.59 -2.39
CA TRP A 205 -19.41 0.22 -1.28
C TRP A 205 -18.54 -1.00 -1.65
N SER A 206 -19.05 -1.82 -2.57
CA SER A 206 -18.36 -2.94 -3.20
C SER A 206 -18.73 -3.03 -4.69
N LYS A 207 -17.86 -3.63 -5.50
CA LYS A 207 -18.11 -3.94 -6.92
C LYS A 207 -17.41 -5.26 -7.28
N ASN A 208 -18.16 -6.23 -7.80
CA ASN A 208 -17.60 -7.47 -8.37
C ASN A 208 -16.70 -8.24 -7.38
N GLY A 209 -17.08 -8.29 -6.10
CA GLY A 209 -16.26 -8.89 -5.04
C GLY A 209 -15.10 -8.02 -4.53
N VAL A 210 -14.90 -6.82 -5.09
CA VAL A 210 -13.89 -5.85 -4.64
C VAL A 210 -14.51 -4.84 -3.68
N HIS A 211 -13.91 -4.64 -2.52
CA HIS A 211 -14.22 -3.65 -1.49
C HIS A 211 -12.98 -3.34 -0.62
N ASN A 212 -13.03 -2.25 0.15
CA ASN A 212 -11.99 -1.81 1.08
C ASN A 212 -12.42 -1.85 2.57
N GLN A 213 -13.58 -2.45 2.84
CA GLN A 213 -14.22 -2.47 4.17
C GLN A 213 -13.35 -3.02 5.30
N VAL A 214 -12.40 -3.93 5.01
CA VAL A 214 -11.53 -4.51 6.06
C VAL A 214 -10.60 -3.45 6.63
N ALA A 215 -10.01 -2.60 5.79
CA ALA A 215 -9.17 -1.49 6.25
C ALA A 215 -10.01 -0.43 6.96
N GLU A 216 -11.18 -0.05 6.40
CA GLU A 216 -12.09 0.92 7.01
C GLU A 216 -12.62 0.49 8.39
N GLY A 217 -12.97 -0.78 8.54
CA GLY A 217 -13.40 -1.36 9.82
C GLY A 217 -12.28 -1.24 10.87
N ASN A 218 -11.05 -1.58 10.50
CA ASN A 218 -9.88 -1.43 11.38
C ASN A 218 -9.58 0.04 11.70
N HIS A 219 -9.80 0.97 10.77
CA HIS A 219 -9.67 2.41 11.06
C HIS A 219 -10.66 2.87 12.14
N ARG A 220 -11.91 2.38 12.12
CA ARG A 220 -12.90 2.69 13.16
C ARG A 220 -12.44 2.17 14.52
N VAL A 221 -12.03 0.90 14.57
CA VAL A 221 -11.51 0.28 15.81
C VAL A 221 -10.30 1.03 16.35
N LEU A 222 -9.34 1.38 15.48
CA LEU A 222 -8.15 2.15 15.83
C LEU A 222 -8.52 3.52 16.42
N LYS A 223 -9.41 4.28 15.77
CA LYS A 223 -9.85 5.60 16.26
C LYS A 223 -10.53 5.52 17.62
N THR A 224 -11.40 4.54 17.82
CA THR A 224 -12.06 4.33 19.11
C THR A 224 -11.06 3.97 20.20
N ALA A 225 -10.10 3.08 19.91
CA ALA A 225 -9.06 2.71 20.86
C ALA A 225 -8.18 3.92 21.24
N PHE A 226 -7.70 4.66 20.24
CA PHE A 226 -6.78 5.79 20.42
C PHE A 226 -7.42 7.01 21.08
N ALA A 227 -8.76 7.11 21.08
CA ALA A 227 -9.46 8.10 21.89
C ALA A 227 -9.10 8.00 23.39
N SER A 228 -8.79 6.79 23.87
CA SER A 228 -8.38 6.55 25.27
C SER A 228 -7.02 7.18 25.61
N TYR A 229 -6.14 7.36 24.62
CA TYR A 229 -4.84 8.02 24.81
C TYR A 229 -4.94 9.56 24.76
N GLY A 230 -6.03 10.12 24.23
CA GLY A 230 -6.11 11.55 23.92
C GLY A 230 -5.28 11.89 22.68
N TYR A 231 -4.57 13.03 22.69
CA TYR A 231 -3.70 13.42 21.58
C TYR A 231 -2.29 12.84 21.75
N ILE A 232 -1.76 12.23 20.68
CA ILE A 232 -0.39 11.71 20.63
C ILE A 232 0.41 12.56 19.66
N THR A 233 1.60 13.00 20.08
CA THR A 233 2.49 13.74 19.20
C THR A 233 2.96 12.85 18.04
N PRO A 234 2.98 13.34 16.78
CA PRO A 234 3.34 12.54 15.63
C PRO A 234 4.68 11.82 15.76
N LYS A 235 5.65 12.40 16.48
CA LYS A 235 6.95 11.77 16.75
C LYS A 235 6.84 10.36 17.35
N TYR A 236 5.88 10.13 18.25
CA TYR A 236 5.73 8.84 18.92
C TYR A 236 4.63 7.97 18.33
N SER A 237 3.91 8.43 17.30
CA SER A 237 2.75 7.72 16.74
C SER A 237 3.08 6.27 16.35
N GLN A 238 4.24 6.01 15.74
CA GLN A 238 4.63 4.66 15.31
C GLN A 238 4.71 3.67 16.48
N LEU A 239 5.18 4.09 17.66
CA LEU A 239 5.26 3.22 18.84
C LEU A 239 3.87 2.77 19.32
N TYR A 240 2.91 3.69 19.34
CA TYR A 240 1.52 3.37 19.71
C TYR A 240 0.84 2.50 18.66
N LEU A 241 1.11 2.75 17.37
CA LEU A 241 0.59 1.94 16.26
C LEU A 241 1.20 0.53 16.26
N ASN A 242 2.49 0.39 16.57
CA ASN A 242 3.19 -0.88 16.69
C ASN A 242 2.62 -1.70 17.85
N GLU A 243 2.40 -1.07 19.00
CA GLU A 243 1.74 -1.71 20.14
C GLU A 243 0.37 -2.26 19.74
N PHE A 244 -0.47 -1.43 19.12
CA PHE A 244 -1.81 -1.84 18.72
C PHE A 244 -1.80 -2.95 17.67
N SER A 245 -0.89 -2.88 16.70
CA SER A 245 -0.68 -3.93 15.68
C SER A 245 -0.21 -5.23 16.32
N PHE A 246 0.77 -5.15 17.24
CA PHE A 246 1.34 -6.31 17.92
C PHE A 246 0.27 -7.08 18.70
N ILE A 247 -0.56 -6.40 19.48
CA ILE A 247 -1.61 -7.05 20.27
C ILE A 247 -2.67 -7.69 19.37
N LYS A 248 -3.06 -7.02 18.28
CA LYS A 248 -3.95 -7.63 17.29
C LYS A 248 -3.34 -8.89 16.69
N ASN A 249 -2.06 -8.84 16.31
CA ASN A 249 -1.38 -9.95 15.63
C ASN A 249 -1.08 -11.11 16.59
N ALA A 250 -0.80 -10.83 17.86
CA ALA A 250 -0.68 -11.85 18.89
C ALA A 250 -2.00 -12.61 19.09
N ASN A 251 -3.15 -11.94 19.00
CA ASN A 251 -4.47 -12.60 19.04
C ASN A 251 -4.77 -13.44 17.78
N VAL A 252 -4.01 -13.27 16.69
CA VAL A 252 -4.18 -14.01 15.43
C VAL A 252 -3.20 -15.18 15.33
N PHE A 253 -1.92 -14.92 15.56
CA PHE A 253 -0.84 -15.92 15.42
C PHE A 253 -0.51 -16.65 16.72
N GLY A 254 -0.94 -16.14 17.87
CA GLY A 254 -0.47 -16.59 19.18
C GLY A 254 0.90 -16.00 19.54
N LEU A 255 1.24 -16.11 20.83
CA LEU A 255 2.54 -15.66 21.35
C LEU A 255 3.65 -16.69 21.16
N ASP A 256 3.30 -17.95 20.87
CA ASP A 256 4.25 -19.06 20.76
C ASP A 256 5.29 -18.80 19.66
N VAL A 257 4.89 -18.09 18.61
CA VAL A 257 5.78 -17.74 17.49
C VAL A 257 6.87 -16.74 17.87
N LEU A 258 6.76 -16.08 19.02
CA LEU A 258 7.80 -15.17 19.52
C LEU A 258 8.96 -15.92 20.17
N VAL A 259 8.72 -17.15 20.63
CA VAL A 259 9.75 -18.02 21.21
C VAL A 259 10.55 -18.61 20.05
N GLU A 260 11.74 -18.08 19.81
CA GLU A 260 12.69 -18.71 18.90
C GLU A 260 12.91 -20.16 19.36
N SER A 261 12.74 -21.12 18.44
CA SER A 261 13.11 -22.51 18.66
C SER A 261 14.62 -22.58 18.89
N VAL A 262 15.04 -22.50 20.16
CA VAL A 262 16.43 -22.72 20.59
C VAL A 262 16.90 -24.16 20.33
N SER A 263 15.98 -25.05 19.94
CA SER A 263 16.26 -26.40 19.47
C SER A 263 16.19 -26.43 17.95
N GLY A 264 17.33 -26.71 17.31
CA GLY A 264 17.46 -26.93 15.87
C GLY A 264 16.80 -28.23 15.41
N ASP A 265 15.51 -28.39 15.70
CA ASP A 265 14.65 -29.38 15.06
C ASP A 265 13.59 -28.63 14.26
N ASP A 266 13.78 -28.73 12.94
CA ASP A 266 12.95 -28.21 11.87
C ASP A 266 11.63 -29.00 11.77
N SER A 267 10.84 -29.00 12.87
CA SER A 267 9.56 -29.69 12.95
C SER A 267 8.41 -28.69 13.10
N CYS A 268 7.94 -28.23 11.95
CA CYS A 268 6.52 -28.02 11.63
C CYS A 268 5.62 -27.49 12.76
N LEU A 269 5.69 -26.19 13.07
CA LEU A 269 4.59 -25.51 13.76
C LEU A 269 3.53 -25.09 12.74
N SER A 270 2.58 -26.01 12.54
CA SER A 270 1.25 -25.90 11.94
C SER A 270 1.02 -24.80 10.89
N ARG A 271 0.95 -25.24 9.62
CA ARG A 271 0.57 -24.49 8.42
C ARG A 271 -0.91 -24.08 8.37
N ASP A 272 -1.70 -24.32 9.42
CA ASP A 272 -3.17 -24.22 9.38
C ASP A 272 -3.78 -22.94 9.98
N ALA A 273 -2.98 -21.88 10.21
CA ALA A 273 -3.45 -20.62 10.79
C ALA A 273 -4.47 -19.82 9.92
N PHE A 274 -4.95 -20.37 8.81
CA PHE A 274 -5.98 -19.77 7.94
C PHE A 274 -7.34 -20.48 7.94
N LEU A 275 -7.55 -21.50 8.80
CA LEU A 275 -8.84 -22.17 8.91
C LEU A 275 -9.49 -21.87 10.26
N SER A 276 -10.68 -21.28 10.19
CA SER A 276 -11.49 -20.92 11.34
C SER A 276 -11.89 -22.13 12.19
N GLY A 277 -11.74 -21.98 13.50
CA GLY A 277 -12.73 -22.41 14.48
C GLY A 277 -12.83 -23.90 14.78
N THR A 278 -12.19 -24.33 15.87
CA THR A 278 -12.74 -25.35 16.79
C THR A 278 -12.10 -25.20 18.15
N ARG A 279 -12.93 -25.17 19.20
CA ARG A 279 -12.53 -25.36 20.59
C ARG A 279 -11.90 -26.74 20.73
N ALA A 280 -10.78 -26.84 21.45
CA ALA A 280 -10.36 -28.08 22.08
C ALA A 280 -9.71 -27.75 23.42
N THR A 281 -10.37 -28.25 24.45
CA THR A 281 -10.00 -28.28 25.86
C THR A 281 -8.99 -29.39 26.13
N GLU A 282 -8.19 -29.15 27.17
CA GLU A 282 -7.65 -30.12 28.16
C GLU A 282 -6.39 -30.96 27.90
N GLN A 283 -5.65 -31.07 29.01
CA GLN A 283 -4.55 -31.97 29.38
C GLN A 283 -3.15 -31.61 28.83
N GLY A 284 -2.07 -31.54 29.61
CA GLY A 284 -1.82 -31.84 31.01
C GLY A 284 -0.42 -31.34 31.38
N ALA A 285 -0.20 -31.09 32.67
CA ALA A 285 1.04 -30.58 33.23
C ALA A 285 2.20 -31.59 33.08
N VAL A 286 3.31 -31.20 32.47
CA VAL A 286 4.63 -31.81 32.71
C VAL A 286 5.65 -30.69 32.90
N ARG A 287 5.93 -30.38 34.16
CA ARG A 287 6.98 -29.48 34.61
C ARG A 287 8.33 -30.17 34.38
N LYS A 288 8.97 -29.93 33.22
CA LYS A 288 10.41 -30.19 33.06
C LYS A 288 11.19 -29.05 33.69
N GLU A 289 11.86 -29.32 34.80
CA GLU A 289 12.81 -28.41 35.43
C GLU A 289 13.87 -27.98 34.41
N ARG A 290 13.85 -26.71 34.00
CA ARG A 290 14.90 -26.14 33.15
C ARG A 290 16.04 -25.64 34.02
N LYS A 291 17.21 -26.26 33.84
CA LYS A 291 18.52 -25.78 34.33
C LYS A 291 18.70 -24.30 33.97
N GLY A 292 19.27 -23.56 34.92
CA GLY A 292 19.30 -22.11 34.98
C GLY A 292 19.71 -21.41 33.68
N PHE A 293 18.92 -20.42 33.28
CA PHE A 293 19.32 -19.43 32.28
C PHE A 293 20.54 -18.67 32.80
N VAL A 294 21.71 -18.91 32.19
CA VAL A 294 22.86 -18.03 32.36
C VAL A 294 22.46 -16.66 31.83
N ARG A 295 22.36 -15.66 32.72
CA ARG A 295 22.15 -14.26 32.33
C ARG A 295 23.30 -13.87 31.40
N LYS A 296 23.01 -13.62 30.12
CA LYS A 296 23.91 -12.83 29.27
C LYS A 296 24.05 -11.47 29.94
N ILE A 297 25.19 -11.24 30.60
CA ILE A 297 25.60 -9.93 31.08
C ILE A 297 25.77 -9.09 29.82
N GLN A 298 24.79 -8.25 29.50
CA GLN A 298 24.97 -7.21 28.48
C GLN A 298 26.06 -6.29 29.00
N SER A 299 27.21 -6.29 28.33
CA SER A 299 28.28 -5.34 28.57
C SER A 299 27.68 -3.93 28.45
N LYS A 300 27.71 -3.22 29.58
CA LYS A 300 27.19 -1.87 29.77
C LYS A 300 27.51 -0.95 28.58
N ARG A 301 26.48 -0.58 27.80
CA ARG A 301 26.39 0.79 27.26
C ARG A 301 25.53 1.57 28.24
N THR A 302 26.18 2.37 29.08
CA THR A 302 25.59 3.31 30.03
C THR A 302 25.10 4.60 29.37
N GLU A 303 24.99 4.62 28.05
CA GLU A 303 24.20 5.64 27.36
C GLU A 303 22.72 5.24 27.45
N ASN A 304 21.81 6.22 27.52
CA ASN A 304 20.38 6.01 27.71
C ASN A 304 19.77 5.11 26.61
N TRP A 305 19.93 3.79 26.73
CA TRP A 305 19.49 2.79 25.76
C TRP A 305 18.01 2.98 25.41
N LEU A 306 17.20 3.31 26.42
CA LEU A 306 15.78 3.56 26.26
C LEU A 306 15.50 4.80 25.40
N GLN A 307 16.28 5.87 25.55
CA GLN A 307 16.14 7.05 24.69
C GLN A 307 16.60 6.76 23.26
N ILE A 308 17.68 5.99 23.11
CA ILE A 308 18.20 5.56 21.80
C ILE A 308 17.16 4.71 21.07
N SER A 309 16.68 3.62 21.70
CA SER A 309 15.66 2.74 21.10
C SER A 309 14.33 3.44 20.85
N LEU A 310 13.93 4.38 21.72
CA LEU A 310 12.76 5.23 21.46
C LEU A 310 12.98 6.13 20.24
N SER A 311 14.19 6.66 20.05
CA SER A 311 14.50 7.52 18.90
C SER A 311 14.55 6.72 17.59
N GLU A 312 15.10 5.50 17.61
CA GLU A 312 15.19 4.61 16.45
C GLU A 312 13.80 4.17 15.96
N ASN A 313 12.92 3.80 16.89
CA ASN A 313 11.54 3.39 16.59
C ASN A 313 10.55 4.56 16.48
N SER A 314 11.00 5.80 16.72
CA SER A 314 10.15 6.98 16.59
C SER A 314 9.90 7.34 15.14
N TYR A 315 8.71 7.88 14.89
CA TYR A 315 8.37 8.41 13.58
C TYR A 315 9.13 9.70 13.31
N LYS A 316 9.87 9.74 12.19
CA LYS A 316 10.59 10.92 11.72
C LYS A 316 9.59 11.92 11.12
N VAL A 317 9.29 12.96 11.89
CA VAL A 317 8.42 14.04 11.44
C VAL A 317 9.10 14.82 10.31
N GLN A 318 8.45 14.90 9.16
CA GLN A 318 8.96 15.65 8.02
C GLN A 318 8.34 17.05 7.99
N PRO A 319 9.13 18.13 8.01
CA PRO A 319 8.61 19.48 7.79
C PRO A 319 8.08 19.62 6.36
N LEU A 320 7.13 20.53 6.18
CA LEU A 320 6.44 20.74 4.91
C LEU A 320 7.38 20.94 3.71
N GLU A 321 8.48 21.67 3.92
CA GLU A 321 9.45 22.02 2.90
C GLU A 321 10.25 20.81 2.40
N SER A 322 10.48 19.82 3.28
CA SER A 322 11.14 18.55 2.96
C SER A 322 10.22 17.58 2.23
N VAL A 323 8.90 17.77 2.33
CA VAL A 323 7.92 17.03 1.55
C VAL A 323 7.80 17.77 0.21
N PRO A 324 8.21 17.18 -0.92
CA PRO A 324 8.37 17.90 -2.18
C PRO A 324 7.14 18.76 -2.48
N LYS A 325 7.36 20.09 -2.66
CA LYS A 325 6.36 21.18 -2.78
C LYS A 325 4.97 20.60 -2.97
N ILE A 326 4.18 20.58 -1.90
CA ILE A 326 2.84 19.96 -1.84
C ILE A 326 1.82 20.86 -2.56
N LEU A 327 2.11 21.17 -3.81
CA LEU A 327 1.31 21.94 -4.75
C LEU A 327 1.12 21.11 -5.99
N SER A 328 0.43 20.00 -5.82
CA SER A 328 -0.53 19.42 -6.76
C SER A 328 -0.74 17.96 -6.41
N HIS A 329 -1.87 17.43 -6.83
CA HIS A 329 -2.15 16.00 -6.87
C HIS A 329 -1.19 15.24 -7.83
N THR A 330 0.12 15.54 -7.89
CA THR A 330 1.08 15.10 -8.93
C THR A 330 1.60 13.68 -8.80
N GLY A 331 1.38 12.98 -7.68
CA GLY A 331 1.85 11.60 -7.46
C GLY A 331 1.06 10.54 -8.23
N TYR A 332 0.67 10.80 -9.46
CA TYR A 332 -0.10 9.88 -10.28
C TYR A 332 0.74 8.69 -10.77
N GLY A 333 2.03 8.91 -11.10
CA GLY A 333 2.91 7.89 -11.68
C GLY A 333 4.23 7.72 -10.93
N ILE A 334 4.77 6.51 -10.96
CA ILE A 334 6.13 6.18 -10.50
C ILE A 334 7.11 6.74 -11.53
N LEU A 335 8.26 7.30 -11.11
CA LEU A 335 9.31 7.77 -12.02
C LEU A 335 10.28 6.65 -12.39
N ASN A 336 10.88 6.73 -13.58
CA ASN A 336 11.97 5.83 -13.95
C ASN A 336 13.25 6.22 -13.19
N PRO A 337 13.94 5.27 -12.54
CA PRO A 337 15.25 5.50 -11.92
C PRO A 337 16.29 5.95 -12.95
N LEU A 338 17.18 6.87 -12.56
CA LEU A 338 18.23 7.40 -13.45
C LEU A 338 19.19 6.31 -13.93
N ASP A 339 19.54 5.36 -13.05
CA ASP A 339 20.43 4.23 -13.37
C ASP A 339 19.91 3.37 -14.53
N ILE A 340 18.58 3.19 -14.62
CA ILE A 340 17.94 2.43 -15.69
C ILE A 340 17.95 3.25 -16.99
N ILE A 341 17.78 4.57 -16.89
CA ILE A 341 17.76 5.48 -18.04
C ILE A 341 19.12 5.54 -18.72
N GLU A 342 20.21 5.48 -17.96
CA GLU A 342 21.57 5.57 -18.50
C GLU A 342 22.00 4.31 -19.25
N LYS A 343 21.56 3.14 -18.79
CA LYS A 343 21.86 1.82 -19.40
C LYS A 343 21.09 1.55 -20.69
N GLU A 344 20.11 2.38 -21.04
CA GLU A 344 19.23 2.16 -22.19
C GLU A 344 19.74 2.78 -23.49
N THR A 345 19.25 2.25 -24.62
CA THR A 345 19.58 2.78 -25.95
C THR A 345 19.20 4.26 -26.08
N LYS A 346 19.94 5.05 -26.87
CA LYS A 346 19.69 6.50 -27.08
C LYS A 346 18.22 6.84 -27.38
N ARG A 347 17.54 5.98 -28.15
CA ARG A 347 16.12 6.12 -28.49
C ARG A 347 15.21 5.92 -27.27
N ASN A 348 15.43 4.86 -26.50
CA ASN A 348 14.65 4.55 -25.30
C ASN A 348 14.92 5.59 -24.20
N LYS A 349 16.18 5.98 -24.01
CA LYS A 349 16.61 7.02 -23.06
C LYS A 349 15.81 8.31 -23.22
N LYS A 350 15.63 8.78 -24.46
CA LYS A 350 14.83 9.98 -24.77
C LYS A 350 13.36 9.84 -24.32
N GLU A 351 12.78 8.66 -24.47
CA GLU A 351 11.38 8.40 -24.14
C GLU A 351 11.18 8.27 -22.63
N LEU A 352 12.11 7.63 -21.91
CA LEU A 352 12.10 7.54 -20.45
C LEU A 352 12.26 8.92 -19.79
N LEU A 353 13.16 9.74 -20.31
CA LEU A 353 13.33 11.12 -19.85
C LEU A 353 12.08 11.97 -20.14
N SER A 354 11.45 11.78 -21.30
CA SER A 354 10.19 12.45 -21.64
C SER A 354 9.07 12.08 -20.66
N TYR A 355 9.02 10.81 -20.24
CA TYR A 355 8.08 10.34 -19.23
C TYR A 355 8.33 11.01 -17.88
N ASN A 356 9.57 11.03 -17.39
CA ASN A 356 9.88 11.66 -16.10
C ASN A 356 9.53 13.15 -16.10
N ARG A 357 9.85 13.86 -17.19
CA ARG A 357 9.48 15.28 -17.37
C ARG A 357 7.97 15.48 -17.32
N PHE A 358 7.19 14.63 -17.98
CA PHE A 358 5.72 14.72 -17.98
C PHE A 358 5.11 14.61 -16.57
N TRP A 359 5.70 13.82 -15.67
CA TRP A 359 5.18 13.71 -14.30
C TRP A 359 5.69 14.80 -13.37
N GLN A 360 6.86 15.38 -13.66
CA GLN A 360 7.45 16.49 -12.90
C GLN A 360 6.88 17.87 -13.27
N GLU A 361 6.46 18.06 -14.53
CA GLU A 361 5.95 19.35 -15.01
C GLU A 361 4.59 19.70 -14.38
N ASN A 362 4.52 20.84 -13.69
CA ASN A 362 3.29 21.32 -13.02
C ASN A 362 2.21 21.83 -13.99
N ASN A 363 2.58 22.17 -15.23
CA ASN A 363 1.68 22.82 -16.20
C ASN A 363 0.75 21.86 -16.95
N ILE A 364 0.87 20.55 -16.70
CA ILE A 364 0.09 19.53 -17.40
C ILE A 364 -1.30 19.41 -16.77
N LYS A 365 -2.34 19.48 -17.63
CA LYS A 365 -3.73 19.41 -17.21
C LYS A 365 -4.08 18.04 -16.62
N ARG A 366 -4.90 18.01 -15.57
CA ARG A 366 -5.30 16.77 -14.86
C ARG A 366 -5.88 15.69 -15.78
N PHE A 367 -6.70 16.07 -16.77
CA PHE A 367 -7.29 15.10 -17.69
C PHE A 367 -6.23 14.37 -18.55
N GLN A 368 -5.13 15.04 -18.90
CA GLN A 368 -4.04 14.45 -19.68
C GLN A 368 -3.34 13.37 -18.85
N ARG A 369 -3.07 13.67 -17.57
CA ARG A 369 -2.50 12.72 -16.61
C ARG A 369 -3.42 11.52 -16.38
N ASN A 370 -4.70 11.75 -16.15
CA ASN A 370 -5.67 10.66 -15.95
C ASN A 370 -5.73 9.73 -17.17
N ARG A 371 -5.77 10.30 -18.39
CA ARG A 371 -5.77 9.51 -19.63
C ARG A 371 -4.49 8.70 -19.78
N GLU A 372 -3.35 9.29 -19.48
CA GLU A 372 -2.06 8.59 -19.54
C GLU A 372 -1.99 7.45 -18.51
N LEU A 373 -2.49 7.65 -17.29
CA LEU A 373 -2.60 6.58 -16.29
C LEU A 373 -3.46 5.41 -16.76
N GLU A 374 -4.58 5.69 -17.43
CA GLU A 374 -5.42 4.62 -18.00
C GLU A 374 -4.66 3.81 -19.03
N TYR A 375 -3.93 4.46 -19.93
CA TYR A 375 -3.09 3.76 -20.90
C TYR A 375 -2.00 2.93 -20.24
N GLN A 376 -1.33 3.48 -19.21
CA GLN A 376 -0.29 2.74 -18.51
C GLN A 376 -0.87 1.53 -17.78
N LYS A 377 -1.99 1.70 -17.07
CA LYS A 377 -2.74 0.61 -16.42
C LYS A 377 -3.09 -0.50 -17.40
N ILE A 378 -3.65 -0.13 -18.56
CA ILE A 378 -4.00 -1.09 -19.61
C ILE A 378 -2.74 -1.78 -20.16
N SER A 379 -1.67 -1.01 -20.40
CA SER A 379 -0.42 -1.54 -20.94
C SER A 379 0.23 -2.58 -20.03
N GLN A 380 0.23 -2.35 -18.72
CA GLN A 380 0.77 -3.33 -17.77
C GLN A 380 -0.11 -4.58 -17.67
N LYS A 381 -1.43 -4.44 -17.75
CA LYS A 381 -2.33 -5.61 -17.82
C LYS A 381 -2.05 -6.47 -19.04
N ILE A 382 -1.91 -5.84 -20.21
CA ILE A 382 -1.54 -6.54 -21.43
C ILE A 382 -0.19 -7.24 -21.23
N TRP A 383 0.79 -6.55 -20.65
CA TRP A 383 2.13 -7.11 -20.41
C TRP A 383 2.10 -8.33 -19.50
N HIS A 384 1.45 -8.24 -18.34
CA HIS A 384 1.34 -9.34 -17.39
C HIS A 384 0.55 -10.52 -17.96
N PHE A 385 -0.52 -10.27 -18.71
CA PHE A 385 -1.27 -11.32 -19.38
C PHE A 385 -0.40 -12.08 -20.39
N VAL A 386 0.34 -11.35 -21.25
CA VAL A 386 1.25 -11.98 -22.23
C VAL A 386 2.41 -12.72 -21.56
N GLN A 387 2.95 -12.20 -20.45
CA GLN A 387 3.98 -12.91 -19.67
C GLN A 387 3.44 -14.21 -19.08
N HIS A 388 2.23 -14.18 -18.52
CA HIS A 388 1.59 -15.36 -17.92
C HIS A 388 1.24 -16.44 -18.95
N GLU A 389 0.72 -16.07 -20.11
CA GLU A 389 0.48 -17.02 -21.20
C GLU A 389 1.79 -17.59 -21.76
N LYS A 390 2.86 -16.76 -21.83
CA LYS A 390 4.19 -17.25 -22.19
C LYS A 390 4.72 -18.29 -21.19
N THR A 391 4.50 -18.11 -19.89
CA THR A 391 4.90 -19.11 -18.88
C THR A 391 4.15 -20.43 -19.03
N LYS A 392 2.94 -20.41 -19.62
CA LYS A 392 2.16 -21.61 -19.97
C LYS A 392 2.55 -22.23 -21.31
N GLY A 393 3.47 -21.61 -22.07
CA GLY A 393 3.84 -22.04 -23.42
C GLY A 393 2.90 -21.55 -24.54
N ASN A 394 1.88 -20.75 -24.21
CA ASN A 394 0.88 -20.28 -25.17
C ASN A 394 1.36 -19.01 -25.92
N GLN A 395 0.93 -18.88 -27.18
CA GLN A 395 1.14 -17.65 -27.96
C GLN A 395 -0.09 -16.75 -27.88
N CYS A 396 0.09 -15.49 -27.46
CA CYS A 396 -1.01 -14.52 -27.40
C CYS A 396 -1.21 -13.79 -28.73
N SER A 397 -2.44 -13.81 -29.25
CA SER A 397 -2.86 -12.96 -30.35
C SER A 397 -3.45 -11.64 -29.86
N VAL A 398 -3.51 -10.62 -30.73
CA VAL A 398 -4.10 -9.31 -30.39
C VAL A 398 -5.61 -9.44 -30.13
N ASN A 399 -6.32 -10.28 -30.88
CA ASN A 399 -7.75 -10.51 -30.68
C ASN A 399 -8.04 -11.16 -29.32
N GLN A 400 -7.28 -12.20 -28.96
CA GLN A 400 -7.40 -12.86 -27.66
C GLN A 400 -7.21 -11.87 -26.50
N ILE A 401 -6.23 -10.96 -26.62
CA ILE A 401 -6.00 -9.90 -25.63
C ILE A 401 -7.20 -8.96 -25.53
N CYS A 402 -7.80 -8.58 -26.66
CA CYS A 402 -8.96 -7.68 -26.68
C CYS A 402 -10.20 -8.34 -26.07
N GLU A 403 -10.43 -9.62 -26.35
CA GLU A 403 -11.55 -10.40 -25.80
C GLU A 403 -11.41 -10.60 -24.29
N GLU A 404 -10.27 -11.15 -23.84
CA GLU A 404 -10.02 -11.48 -22.42
C GLU A 404 -9.98 -10.24 -21.52
N LEU A 405 -9.44 -9.12 -22.02
CA LEU A 405 -9.39 -7.87 -21.26
C LEU A 405 -10.63 -7.00 -21.47
N SER A 406 -11.54 -7.38 -22.38
CA SER A 406 -12.67 -6.57 -22.84
C SER A 406 -12.23 -5.14 -23.24
N LEU A 407 -11.18 -5.04 -24.06
CA LEU A 407 -10.60 -3.79 -24.51
C LEU A 407 -11.01 -3.45 -25.93
N HIS A 408 -11.22 -2.16 -26.19
CA HIS A 408 -11.38 -1.67 -27.56
C HIS A 408 -10.09 -1.85 -28.36
N LYS A 409 -10.20 -2.43 -29.56
CA LYS A 409 -9.05 -2.78 -30.42
C LYS A 409 -8.13 -1.60 -30.72
N HIS A 410 -8.67 -0.39 -30.86
CA HIS A 410 -7.88 0.83 -31.07
C HIS A 410 -6.92 1.12 -29.91
N THR A 411 -7.38 0.93 -28.67
CA THR A 411 -6.60 1.18 -27.45
C THR A 411 -5.45 0.20 -27.34
N ALA A 412 -5.72 -1.10 -27.53
CA ALA A 412 -4.70 -2.14 -27.56
C ALA A 412 -3.67 -1.90 -28.67
N THR A 413 -4.13 -1.58 -29.87
CA THR A 413 -3.24 -1.31 -31.03
C THR A 413 -2.33 -0.10 -30.81
N THR A 414 -2.84 0.96 -30.18
CA THR A 414 -2.04 2.15 -29.82
C THR A 414 -0.86 1.76 -28.92
N ILE A 415 -1.12 0.97 -27.88
CA ILE A 415 -0.10 0.49 -26.93
C ILE A 415 0.91 -0.41 -27.63
N LEU A 416 0.44 -1.43 -28.37
CA LEU A 416 1.30 -2.40 -29.03
C LEU A 416 2.19 -1.77 -30.11
N ASN A 417 1.67 -0.81 -30.88
CA ASN A 417 2.46 -0.07 -31.86
C ASN A 417 3.56 0.76 -31.20
N ARG A 418 3.29 1.31 -30.01
CA ARG A 418 4.31 2.02 -29.23
C ARG A 418 5.42 1.06 -28.80
N TRP A 419 5.08 -0.12 -28.30
CA TRP A 419 6.05 -1.14 -27.90
C TRP A 419 6.90 -1.64 -29.06
N LEU A 420 6.31 -1.83 -30.25
CA LEU A 420 7.03 -2.20 -31.46
C LEU A 420 8.02 -1.12 -31.90
N LYS A 421 7.62 0.15 -31.85
CA LYS A 421 8.50 1.29 -32.16
C LYS A 421 9.73 1.34 -31.25
N LEU A 422 9.55 0.94 -29.98
CA LEU A 422 10.62 0.89 -28.96
C LEU A 422 11.32 -0.49 -28.88
N LYS A 423 10.98 -1.42 -29.79
CA LYS A 423 11.53 -2.78 -29.83
C LYS A 423 11.40 -3.53 -28.49
N LEU A 424 10.29 -3.32 -27.77
CA LEU A 424 9.97 -4.07 -26.54
C LEU A 424 9.35 -5.44 -26.84
N ILE A 425 8.64 -5.52 -27.98
CA ILE A 425 8.02 -6.73 -28.50
C ILE A 425 8.37 -6.90 -29.98
N VAL A 426 8.19 -8.12 -30.50
CA VAL A 426 8.30 -8.47 -31.92
C VAL A 426 6.98 -9.08 -32.38
N ARG A 427 6.59 -8.75 -33.62
CA ARG A 427 5.45 -9.39 -34.28
C ARG A 427 5.85 -10.76 -34.80
N ARG A 428 5.07 -11.80 -34.47
CA ARG A 428 5.08 -13.09 -35.15
C ARG A 428 3.82 -13.21 -35.99
N ARG A 429 3.95 -13.71 -37.22
CA ARG A 429 2.81 -13.84 -38.13
C ARG A 429 1.83 -14.89 -37.58
N VAL A 430 0.54 -14.58 -37.66
CA VAL A 430 -0.55 -15.56 -37.51
C VAL A 430 -0.80 -16.08 -38.93
N GLY A 431 -0.76 -17.39 -39.12
CA GLY A 431 -0.75 -17.98 -40.47
C GLY A 431 -1.93 -17.53 -41.32
N TYR A 432 -1.66 -16.68 -42.33
CA TYR A 432 -2.38 -16.48 -43.60
C TYR A 432 -1.47 -15.65 -44.55
N ASN A 433 -1.79 -15.69 -45.85
CA ASN A 433 -0.97 -15.29 -47.01
C ASN A 433 -0.32 -13.89 -46.95
N TYR A 434 0.76 -13.71 -47.72
CA TYR A 434 1.67 -12.54 -47.77
C TYR A 434 0.99 -11.15 -47.86
N TYR A 435 -0.26 -11.10 -48.31
CA TYR A 435 -1.05 -9.91 -48.58
C TYR A 435 -2.07 -9.54 -47.48
N ASP A 436 -2.40 -10.43 -46.53
CA ASP A 436 -3.38 -10.13 -45.49
C ASP A 436 -2.72 -9.41 -44.28
N ARG A 437 -2.61 -8.08 -44.37
CA ARG A 437 -2.07 -7.22 -43.31
C ARG A 437 -3.05 -6.97 -42.16
N ARG A 438 -3.97 -7.90 -41.87
CA ARG A 438 -4.88 -7.76 -40.74
C ARG A 438 -4.11 -7.57 -39.43
N ILE A 439 -4.66 -6.72 -38.58
CA ILE A 439 -4.09 -6.15 -37.34
C ILE A 439 -3.75 -7.22 -36.27
N ASN A 440 -4.02 -8.50 -36.52
CA ASN A 440 -3.83 -9.59 -35.56
C ASN A 440 -2.47 -10.29 -35.78
N PHE A 441 -1.57 -10.23 -34.80
CA PHE A 441 -0.28 -10.90 -34.82
C PHE A 441 0.01 -11.52 -33.45
N TYR A 442 0.87 -12.54 -33.42
CA TYR A 442 1.36 -13.12 -32.18
C TYR A 442 2.44 -12.23 -31.55
N ILE A 443 2.39 -12.04 -30.24
CA ILE A 443 3.30 -11.16 -29.52
C ILE A 443 4.46 -11.97 -28.93
N LYS A 444 5.69 -11.66 -29.34
CA LYS A 444 6.91 -12.15 -28.66
C LYS A 444 7.52 -11.03 -27.82
N ILE A 445 7.60 -11.25 -26.51
CA ILE A 445 8.26 -10.33 -25.56
C ILE A 445 9.79 -10.45 -25.70
N LEU A 446 10.47 -9.30 -25.82
CA LEU A 446 11.95 -9.22 -25.86
C LEU A 446 12.57 -8.84 -24.52
N LYS A 447 11.95 -7.93 -23.77
CA LYS A 447 12.47 -7.47 -22.47
C LYS A 447 11.82 -8.22 -21.31
N LYS A 448 12.53 -8.33 -20.18
CA LYS A 448 11.97 -8.90 -18.94
C LYS A 448 10.91 -7.98 -18.35
N ASP A 449 11.22 -6.69 -18.22
CA ASP A 449 10.35 -5.70 -17.60
C ASP A 449 9.82 -4.66 -18.60
N LEU A 450 8.64 -4.14 -18.31
CA LEU A 450 8.01 -3.07 -19.08
C LEU A 450 8.51 -1.70 -18.57
N PRO A 451 9.27 -0.92 -19.38
CA PRO A 451 9.65 0.43 -18.99
C PRO A 451 8.44 1.37 -18.88
N LEU A 452 8.51 2.36 -18.00
CA LEU A 452 7.48 3.38 -17.89
C LEU A 452 7.66 4.41 -19.01
N ILE A 453 6.69 4.42 -19.94
CA ILE A 453 6.73 5.23 -21.17
C ILE A 453 5.40 5.94 -21.37
N LEU A 454 5.42 7.00 -22.19
CA LEU A 454 4.21 7.72 -22.59
C LEU A 454 3.55 7.06 -23.81
N TYR A 455 2.24 6.83 -23.70
CA TYR A 455 1.41 6.25 -24.76
C TYR A 455 0.61 7.31 -25.51
N THR A 456 0.20 8.38 -24.83
CA THR A 456 -0.52 9.48 -25.46
C THR A 456 0.42 10.40 -26.23
N LYS A 457 -0.02 10.80 -27.43
CA LYS A 457 0.55 11.94 -28.15
C LYS A 457 -0.40 13.11 -27.98
N PHE A 458 -0.26 13.87 -26.90
CA PHE A 458 -1.00 15.14 -26.81
C PHE A 458 -0.48 16.06 -27.91
N ARG A 459 -1.37 16.51 -28.82
CA ARG A 459 -1.02 17.57 -29.76
C ARG A 459 -0.57 18.76 -28.92
N LYS A 460 0.68 19.22 -29.12
CA LYS A 460 1.11 20.51 -28.57
C LYS A 460 0.11 21.54 -29.08
N TYR A 461 -0.39 22.40 -28.19
CA TYR A 461 -1.22 23.53 -28.59
C TYR A 461 -0.40 24.30 -29.64
N LYS A 462 -0.85 24.31 -30.90
CA LYS A 462 -0.30 25.25 -31.86
C LYS A 462 -0.64 26.63 -31.29
N LYS A 463 0.36 27.47 -31.03
CA LYS A 463 0.08 28.91 -30.86
C LYS A 463 -0.77 29.31 -32.07
N PRO A 464 -1.89 30.05 -31.89
CA PRO A 464 -2.60 30.59 -33.04
C PRO A 464 -1.57 31.36 -33.86
N SER A 465 -1.46 31.02 -35.15
CA SER A 465 -0.56 31.73 -36.05
C SER A 465 -0.91 33.21 -35.98
N SER A 466 0.10 34.07 -35.81
CA SER A 466 0.01 35.53 -35.88
C SER A 466 -0.27 36.03 -37.30
N ARG A 467 -1.19 35.37 -37.99
CA ARG A 467 -1.74 35.75 -39.29
C ARG A 467 -3.26 35.76 -39.15
N VAL A 468 -3.74 36.67 -38.33
CA VAL A 468 -5.00 37.35 -38.64
C VAL A 468 -4.53 38.65 -39.26
N SER A 469 -4.62 38.71 -40.57
CA SER A 469 -4.43 39.92 -41.36
C SER A 469 -5.33 41.01 -40.80
N ASN A 470 -4.75 42.17 -40.51
CA ASN A 470 -5.47 43.43 -40.60
C ASN A 470 -6.18 43.44 -41.96
N ASN A 471 -7.50 43.45 -41.95
CA ASN A 471 -8.38 43.91 -43.02
C ASN A 471 -9.79 43.89 -42.44
N GLU A 472 -10.22 45.02 -41.89
CA GLU A 472 -11.35 45.81 -42.42
C GLU A 472 -11.55 47.02 -41.50
N ILE A 473 -11.60 48.18 -42.16
CA ILE A 473 -11.85 49.53 -41.63
C ILE A 473 -13.35 49.67 -41.34
#